data_AF-A0AAW4J2U8-F1
#
_entry.id   AF-A0AAW4J2U8-F1
#
_cell.length_a   1.000
_cell.length_b   1.000
_cell.length_c   1.000
_cell.angle_alpha   90.00
_cell.angle_beta   90.00
_cell.angle_gamma   90.00
#
_symmetry.space_group_name_H-M   'P 1'
#
loop_
_entity.id
_entity.type
_entity.pdbx_description
1 polymer ?
#
loop_
_entity_poly.entity_id
_entity_poly.type
_entity_poly.pdbx_seq_one_letter_code
_entity_poly.pdbx_strand_id
1 'polypeptide(L)'
;MDNWKYALIASVVTIVGMALIALLSRFKLWKVSVSIFFLSSIGFCIIGVLGRRSNNRGFDGPWGAHGVLMEFFNLETIIISFGVGLFVTLLFFFSIIFSNNKK
;
A
#
# COMPACT_ATOMS: atom_id res chain seq x y z
N MET A 1 10.28 -21.94 -17.19
CA MET A 1 9.21 -22.58 -16.40
C MET A 1 9.04 -21.75 -15.13
N ASP A 2 8.67 -20.48 -15.28
CA ASP A 2 8.95 -19.42 -14.29
C ASP A 2 7.67 -18.85 -13.63
N ASN A 3 6.49 -19.29 -14.07
CA ASN A 3 5.21 -18.79 -13.56
C ASN A 3 4.82 -19.37 -12.18
N TRP A 4 5.44 -20.47 -11.76
CA TRP A 4 5.17 -21.10 -10.46
C TRP A 4 5.48 -20.18 -9.28
N LYS A 5 6.51 -19.33 -9.39
CA LYS A 5 6.85 -18.35 -8.36
C LYS A 5 5.74 -17.31 -8.18
N TYR A 6 5.20 -16.81 -9.29
CA TYR A 6 4.10 -15.83 -9.25
C TYR A 6 2.81 -16.46 -8.73
N ALA A 7 2.51 -17.71 -9.13
CA ALA A 7 1.37 -18.45 -8.61
C ALA A 7 1.47 -18.66 -7.09
N LEU A 8 2.65 -19.03 -6.59
CA LEU A 8 2.89 -19.20 -5.16
C LEU A 8 2.74 -17.86 -4.40
N ILE A 9 3.34 -16.78 -4.89
CA ILE A 9 3.19 -15.45 -4.27
C ILE A 9 1.72 -15.03 -4.25
N ALA A 10 1.01 -15.18 -5.36
CA ALA A 10 -0.41 -14.86 -5.43
C ALA A 10 -1.22 -15.66 -4.41
N SER A 11 -0.99 -16.98 -4.32
CA SER A 11 -1.70 -17.83 -3.34
C SER A 11 -1.45 -17.40 -1.89
N VAL A 12 -0.21 -17.10 -1.53
CA VAL A 12 0.15 -16.64 -0.17
C VAL A 12 -0.52 -15.31 0.13
N VAL A 13 -0.45 -14.35 -0.80
CA VAL A 13 -1.08 -13.03 -0.66
C VAL A 13 -2.59 -13.16 -0.53
N THR A 14 -3.23 -14.05 -1.29
CA THR A 14 -4.68 -14.30 -1.19
C THR A 14 -5.06 -14.86 0.18
N ILE A 15 -4.34 -15.87 0.69
CA ILE A 15 -4.62 -16.46 2.01
C ILE A 15 -4.48 -15.41 3.11
N VAL A 16 -3.39 -14.63 3.09
CA VAL A 16 -3.14 -13.56 4.05
C VAL A 16 -4.23 -12.49 3.96
N GLY A 17 -4.61 -12.08 2.75
CA GLY A 17 -5.68 -11.09 2.52
C GLY A 17 -7.02 -11.54 3.09
N MET A 18 -7.42 -12.79 2.82
CA MET A 18 -8.67 -13.35 3.35
C MET A 18 -8.67 -13.43 4.88
N ALA A 19 -7.56 -13.86 5.49
CA ALA A 19 -7.41 -13.88 6.94
C ALA A 19 -7.49 -12.47 7.53
N LEU A 20 -6.87 -11.48 6.88
CA LEU A 20 -6.90 -10.09 7.31
C LEU A 20 -8.32 -9.51 7.22
N ILE A 21 -9.08 -9.77 6.15
CA ILE A 21 -10.47 -9.32 6.01
C ILE A 21 -11.33 -9.88 7.14
N ALA A 22 -11.20 -11.18 7.45
CA ALA A 22 -11.94 -11.82 8.54
C ALA A 22 -11.59 -11.27 9.93
N LEU A 23 -10.34 -10.84 10.14
CA LEU A 23 -9.92 -10.18 11.37
C LEU A 23 -10.47 -8.75 11.45
N LEU A 24 -10.34 -7.99 10.36
CA LEU A 24 -10.69 -6.58 10.28
C LEU A 24 -12.21 -6.34 10.33
N SER A 25 -13.02 -7.29 9.85
CA SER A 25 -14.49 -7.21 9.93
C SER A 25 -15.04 -7.14 11.35
N ARG A 26 -14.24 -7.48 12.37
CA ARG A 26 -14.59 -7.38 13.79
C ARG A 26 -14.55 -5.94 14.33
N PHE A 27 -13.89 -5.03 13.62
CA PHE A 27 -13.72 -3.64 14.04
C PHE A 27 -14.70 -2.70 13.32
N LYS A 28 -14.83 -1.46 13.83
CA LYS A 28 -15.64 -0.44 13.15
C LYS A 28 -15.06 -0.11 11.78
N LEU A 29 -15.88 -0.25 10.73
CA LEU A 29 -15.48 -0.10 9.33
C LEU A 29 -14.70 1.20 9.07
N TRP A 30 -15.19 2.34 9.55
CA TRP A 30 -14.52 3.63 9.35
C TRP A 30 -13.11 3.69 9.96
N LYS A 31 -12.91 3.09 11.15
CA LYS A 31 -11.58 3.03 11.78
C LYS A 31 -10.62 2.19 10.95
N VAL A 32 -11.11 1.04 10.49
CA VAL A 32 -10.34 0.15 9.61
C VAL A 32 -9.96 0.84 8.32
N SER A 33 -10.90 1.52 7.66
CA SER A 33 -10.64 2.25 6.42
C SER A 33 -9.59 3.34 6.59
N VAL A 34 -9.69 4.14 7.64
CA VAL A 34 -8.70 5.20 7.93
C VAL A 34 -7.33 4.58 8.21
N SER A 35 -7.26 3.51 9.02
CA SER A 35 -5.99 2.83 9.31
C SER A 35 -5.35 2.23 8.06
N ILE A 36 -6.11 1.55 7.21
CA ILE A 36 -5.62 0.97 5.95
C ILE A 36 -5.13 2.07 5.03
N PHE A 37 -5.87 3.17 4.90
CA PHE A 37 -5.49 4.30 4.06
C PHE A 37 -4.13 4.87 4.44
N PHE A 38 -3.91 5.15 5.72
CA PHE A 38 -2.63 5.69 6.17
C PHE A 38 -1.50 4.66 6.05
N LEU A 39 -1.70 3.42 6.47
CA LEU A 39 -0.69 2.36 6.38
C LEU A 39 -0.25 2.12 4.94
N SER A 40 -1.21 2.01 4.02
CA SER A 40 -0.94 1.79 2.60
C SER A 40 -0.30 3.01 1.94
N SER A 41 -0.80 4.22 2.19
CA SER A 41 -0.22 5.45 1.62
C SER A 41 1.22 5.66 2.10
N ILE A 42 1.50 5.50 3.40
CA ILE A 42 2.86 5.63 3.94
C ILE A 42 3.77 4.54 3.39
N GLY A 43 3.30 3.28 3.37
CA GLY A 43 4.06 2.16 2.83
C GLY A 43 4.44 2.38 1.36
N PHE A 44 3.50 2.81 0.53
CA PHE A 44 3.77 3.11 -0.89
C PHE A 44 4.66 4.32 -1.09
N CYS A 45 4.56 5.33 -0.23
CA CYS A 45 5.47 6.48 -0.26
C CYS A 45 6.92 6.03 -0.01
N ILE A 46 7.15 5.20 1.01
CA ILE A 46 8.47 4.63 1.31
C ILE A 46 8.98 3.79 0.13
N ILE A 47 8.15 2.89 -0.41
CA ILE A 47 8.52 2.04 -1.55
C ILE A 47 8.84 2.89 -2.79
N GLY A 48 8.04 3.92 -3.06
CA GLY A 48 8.25 4.84 -4.17
C GLY A 48 9.58 5.58 -4.06
N VAL A 49 9.90 6.13 -2.89
CA VAL A 49 11.18 6.80 -2.63
C VAL A 49 12.36 5.81 -2.77
N LEU A 50 12.24 4.59 -2.24
CA LEU A 50 13.28 3.56 -2.39
C LEU A 50 13.48 3.15 -3.86
N GLY A 51 12.40 3.04 -4.63
CA GLY A 51 12.45 2.76 -6.06
C GLY A 51 13.15 3.88 -6.84
N ARG A 52 12.81 5.14 -6.55
CA ARG A 52 13.47 6.31 -7.14
C ARG A 52 14.95 6.37 -6.76
N ARG A 53 15.31 6.00 -5.52
CA ARG A 53 16.70 5.92 -5.08
C ARG A 53 17.55 4.96 -5.89
N SER A 54 16.96 3.86 -6.36
CA SER A 54 17.67 2.94 -7.24
C SER A 54 17.86 3.49 -8.66
N ASN A 55 17.10 4.51 -9.07
CA ASN A 55 16.96 4.90 -10.47
C ASN A 55 17.39 6.35 -10.77
N ASN A 56 17.64 7.18 -9.75
CA ASN A 56 18.08 8.56 -9.91
C ASN A 56 19.22 8.92 -8.94
N ARG A 57 19.85 10.07 -9.17
CA ARG A 57 20.97 10.54 -8.33
C ARG A 57 20.55 11.35 -7.11
N GLY A 58 19.26 11.48 -6.80
CA GLY A 58 18.70 12.38 -5.78
C GLY A 58 18.31 13.75 -6.37
N PHE A 59 17.44 14.49 -5.66
CA PHE A 59 16.86 15.76 -6.14
C PHE A 59 17.92 16.83 -6.47
N ASP A 60 19.01 16.93 -5.69
CA ASP A 60 20.10 17.92 -5.86
C ASP A 60 21.51 17.28 -5.97
N GLY A 61 21.59 16.03 -6.43
CA GLY A 61 22.81 15.23 -6.34
C GLY A 61 22.72 14.18 -5.21
N PRO A 62 23.86 13.60 -4.77
CA PRO A 62 23.89 12.34 -4.02
C PRO A 62 22.89 12.34 -2.87
N TRP A 63 22.18 11.22 -2.72
CA TRP A 63 21.13 10.95 -1.72
C TRP A 63 21.55 11.24 -0.27
N GLY A 64 21.64 12.51 0.09
CA GLY A 64 21.79 13.03 1.45
C GLY A 64 20.43 13.24 2.10
N ALA A 65 20.42 13.60 3.39
CA ALA A 65 19.19 13.82 4.15
C ALA A 65 18.23 14.82 3.48
N HIS A 66 18.77 15.87 2.86
CA HIS A 66 17.98 16.86 2.12
C HIS A 66 17.31 16.27 0.88
N GLY A 67 18.04 15.51 0.07
CA GLY A 67 17.50 14.88 -1.14
C GLY A 67 16.44 13.83 -0.84
N VAL A 68 16.60 13.07 0.26
CA VAL A 68 15.58 12.13 0.74
C VAL A 68 14.30 12.89 1.11
N LEU A 69 14.41 13.96 1.90
CA LEU A 69 13.26 14.77 2.32
C LEU A 69 12.53 15.37 1.11
N MET A 70 13.26 15.93 0.14
CA MET A 70 12.65 16.50 -1.06
C MET A 70 11.89 15.46 -1.88
N GLU A 71 12.37 14.22 -1.97
CA GLU A 71 11.63 13.16 -2.68
C GLU A 71 10.40 12.64 -1.90
N PHE A 72 10.41 12.71 -0.57
CA PHE A 72 9.21 12.46 0.24
C PHE A 72 8.16 13.56 0.07
N PHE A 73 8.59 14.82 -0.12
CA PHE A 73 7.71 15.96 -0.37
C PHE A 73 7.38 16.16 -1.85
N ASN A 74 7.89 15.31 -2.74
CA ASN A 74 7.57 15.37 -4.15
C ASN A 74 6.08 15.10 -4.36
N LEU A 75 5.41 16.07 -4.99
CA LEU A 75 3.97 16.03 -5.24
C LEU A 75 3.55 14.77 -6.02
N GLU A 76 4.37 14.35 -6.98
CA GLU A 76 4.12 13.13 -7.76
C GLU A 76 4.08 11.90 -6.85
N THR A 77 5.10 11.74 -6.00
CA THR A 77 5.21 10.63 -5.04
C THR A 77 4.02 10.65 -4.07
N ILE A 78 3.65 11.82 -3.57
CA ILE A 78 2.52 11.98 -2.65
C ILE A 78 1.21 11.58 -3.35
N ILE A 79 0.92 12.13 -4.53
CA ILE A 79 -0.34 11.85 -5.25
C ILE A 79 -0.46 10.37 -5.58
N ILE A 80 0.60 9.74 -6.09
CA ILE A 80 0.60 8.31 -6.41
C ILE A 80 0.36 7.49 -5.14
N SER A 81 1.05 7.83 -4.04
CA SER A 81 0.92 7.11 -2.77
C SER A 81 -0.49 7.22 -2.19
N PHE A 82 -1.08 8.43 -2.22
CA PHE A 82 -2.46 8.66 -1.80
C PHE A 82 -3.46 7.93 -2.71
N GLY A 83 -3.24 7.96 -4.03
CA GLY A 83 -4.10 7.26 -4.99
C GLY A 83 -4.09 5.75 -4.77
N VAL A 84 -2.92 5.15 -4.58
CA VAL A 84 -2.79 3.73 -4.26
C VAL A 84 -3.38 3.42 -2.89
N GLY A 85 -3.14 4.27 -1.89
CA GLY A 85 -3.70 4.07 -0.56
C GLY A 85 -5.24 4.11 -0.55
N LEU A 86 -5.83 5.02 -1.31
CA LEU A 86 -7.28 5.09 -1.53
C LEU A 86 -7.78 3.82 -2.23
N PHE A 87 -7.11 3.38 -3.29
CA PHE A 87 -7.46 2.16 -4.03
C PHE A 87 -7.46 0.92 -3.13
N VAL A 88 -6.38 0.69 -2.38
CA VAL A 88 -6.26 -0.43 -1.44
C VAL A 88 -7.34 -0.35 -0.34
N THR A 89 -7.61 0.86 0.16
CA THR A 89 -8.66 1.07 1.16
C THR A 89 -10.04 0.69 0.64
N LEU A 90 -10.37 1.08 -0.60
CA LEU A 90 -11.63 0.70 -1.23
C LEU A 90 -11.75 -0.81 -1.39
N LEU A 91 -10.68 -1.50 -1.80
CA LEU A 91 -10.68 -2.96 -1.91
C LEU A 91 -11.06 -3.63 -0.59
N PHE A 92 -10.42 -3.23 0.51
CA PHE A 92 -10.74 -3.76 1.84
C PHE A 92 -12.13 -3.35 2.32
N PHE A 93 -12.53 -2.10 2.10
CA PHE A 93 -13.84 -1.60 2.47
C PHE A 93 -14.97 -2.42 1.83
N PHE A 94 -14.92 -2.59 0.51
CA PHE A 94 -15.92 -3.40 -0.20
C PHE A 94 -15.84 -4.88 0.20
N SER A 95 -14.64 -5.44 0.38
CA SER A 95 -14.47 -6.83 0.81
C SER A 95 -15.10 -7.09 2.18
N ILE A 96 -14.94 -6.17 3.15
CA ILE A 96 -15.54 -6.29 4.48
C ILE A 96 -17.07 -6.15 4.40
N ILE A 97 -17.58 -5.18 3.63
CA ILE A 97 -19.04 -5.01 3.44
C ILE A 97 -19.66 -6.28 2.86
N PHE A 98 -19.08 -6.80 1.77
CA PHE A 98 -19.59 -8.02 1.14
C PHE A 98 -19.43 -9.26 2.02
N SER A 99 -18.38 -9.32 2.84
CA SER A 99 -18.22 -10.41 3.81
C SER A 99 -19.28 -10.37 4.91
N ASN A 100 -19.72 -9.19 5.33
CA ASN A 100 -20.71 -9.04 6.40
C ASN A 100 -22.14 -9.25 5.90
N ASN A 101 -22.44 -8.92 4.64
CA ASN A 101 -23.75 -9.13 4.01
C ASN A 101 -24.08 -10.61 3.69
N LYS A 102 -23.17 -11.54 3.97
CA LYS A 102 -23.40 -13.00 3.84
C LYS A 102 -24.01 -13.64 5.08
N LYS A 103 -24.25 -12.87 6.14
CA LYS A 103 -25.03 -13.28 7.32
C LYS A 103 -26.46 -12.80 7.17
#